data_AF-A0A850GEB5-F1
#
_entry.id   AF-A0A850GEB5-F1
#
_cell.length_a   1.000
_cell.length_b   1.000
_cell.length_c   1.000
_cell.angle_alpha   90.00
_cell.angle_beta   90.00
_cell.angle_gamma   90.00
#
_symmetry.space_group_name_H-M   'P 1'
#
loop_
_entity.id
_entity.type
_entity.pdbx_description
1 polymer ?
#
loop_
_entity_poly.entity_id
_entity_poly.type
_entity_poly.pdbx_seq_one_letter_code
_entity_poly.pdbx_strand_id
1 'polypeptide(L)'
;MIATMQDPPTHVVVSVELAMFFLSGDVEMVGGALRWGILHVGQRKAVRELAEDGGEILIAGSIKRKGKKGNVDAATRAKEIHDLVPEPTRRRTTIAVTETKEGTRIVSSSERSLRPSQRAALHQGEIEGIGLGHAETTGLATARELGLTPTGTAASRPTCGNCASSLKAEGVQTLSPLR
;
A
#
# COMPACT_ATOMS: atom_id res chain seq x y z
N MET A 1 43.92 27.92 -32.30
CA MET A 1 43.33 27.08 -31.23
C MET A 1 42.78 28.02 -30.18
N ILE A 2 41.45 28.15 -30.10
CA ILE A 2 40.75 28.96 -29.10
C ILE A 2 39.65 28.08 -28.52
N ALA A 3 39.64 27.99 -27.19
CA ALA A 3 38.79 27.11 -26.40
C ALA A 3 37.31 27.56 -26.45
N THR A 4 36.41 26.59 -26.61
CA THR A 4 34.97 26.79 -26.42
C THR A 4 34.66 26.87 -24.93
N MET A 5 34.16 28.03 -24.53
CA MET A 5 33.66 28.34 -23.20
C MET A 5 32.33 27.62 -22.98
N GLN A 6 32.26 26.76 -21.96
CA GLN A 6 31.08 25.99 -21.59
C GLN A 6 30.27 26.81 -20.59
N ASP A 7 29.09 27.28 -20.97
CA ASP A 7 28.18 28.01 -20.08
C ASP A 7 27.64 27.09 -18.96
N PRO A 8 27.50 27.58 -17.71
CA PRO A 8 26.93 26.80 -16.62
C PRO A 8 25.39 26.74 -16.70
N PRO A 9 24.75 25.64 -16.27
CA PRO A 9 23.30 25.54 -16.26
C PRO A 9 22.68 26.50 -15.23
N THR A 10 21.72 27.30 -15.69
CA THR A 10 20.88 28.16 -14.86
C THR A 10 19.88 27.33 -14.07
N HIS A 11 19.93 27.39 -12.73
CA HIS A 11 18.91 26.80 -11.87
C HIS A 11 17.83 27.84 -11.54
N VAL A 12 16.57 27.52 -11.85
CA VAL A 12 15.41 28.32 -11.44
C VAL A 12 14.80 27.66 -10.21
N VAL A 13 14.87 28.35 -9.07
CA VAL A 13 14.23 27.91 -7.82
C VAL A 13 12.78 28.41 -7.83
N VAL A 14 11.81 27.50 -7.90
CA VAL A 14 10.38 27.84 -7.77
C VAL A 14 9.92 27.46 -6.37
N SER A 15 9.64 28.47 -5.54
CA SER A 15 9.03 28.28 -4.22
C SER A 15 7.53 28.03 -4.39
N VAL A 16 7.01 26.94 -3.83
CA VAL A 16 5.58 26.59 -3.86
C VAL A 16 5.00 26.86 -2.47
N GLU A 17 4.27 27.96 -2.32
CA GLU A 17 3.44 28.19 -1.12
C GLU A 17 2.12 27.41 -1.25
N LEU A 18 1.88 26.51 -0.31
CA LEU A 18 0.71 25.64 -0.28
C LEU A 18 -0.40 26.30 0.56
N ALA A 19 -1.35 26.98 -0.09
CA ALA A 19 -2.54 27.49 0.57
C ALA A 19 -3.60 26.38 0.70
N MET A 20 -3.94 26.01 1.95
CA MET A 20 -4.89 24.96 2.30
C MET A 20 -6.29 25.58 2.50
N PHE A 21 -7.24 25.30 1.61
CA PHE A 21 -8.66 25.65 1.79
C PHE A 21 -9.46 24.39 2.14
N PHE A 22 -9.95 24.33 3.37
CA PHE A 22 -11.06 23.47 3.78
C PHE A 22 -12.35 24.11 3.29
N LEU A 23 -13.22 23.35 2.61
CA LEU A 23 -14.67 23.55 2.65
C LEU A 23 -15.39 22.24 2.27
N SER A 24 -16.29 21.90 3.18
CA SER A 24 -17.39 20.95 3.15
C SER A 24 -18.14 20.78 1.81
N GLY A 25 -18.59 19.55 1.56
CA GLY A 25 -19.76 19.25 0.72
C GLY A 25 -19.49 18.31 -0.45
N ASP A 26 -20.07 17.11 -0.36
CA ASP A 26 -20.48 16.20 -1.45
C ASP A 26 -19.47 15.85 -2.56
N VAL A 27 -18.92 14.63 -2.48
CA VAL A 27 -18.13 14.00 -3.54
C VAL A 27 -18.99 12.98 -4.28
N GLU A 28 -19.68 13.43 -5.31
CA GLU A 28 -19.93 12.60 -6.49
C GLU A 28 -19.66 13.41 -7.76
N MET A 29 -19.12 12.71 -8.74
CA MET A 29 -18.96 13.05 -10.16
C MET A 29 -17.62 13.63 -10.64
N VAL A 30 -16.93 12.69 -11.33
CA VAL A 30 -16.53 12.80 -12.74
C VAL A 30 -15.23 13.52 -13.04
N GLY A 31 -14.33 12.72 -13.63
CA GLY A 31 -13.09 13.19 -14.20
C GLY A 31 -13.33 14.18 -15.32
N GLY A 32 -12.45 15.17 -15.36
CA GLY A 32 -12.43 16.11 -16.46
C GLY A 32 -11.77 17.42 -16.04
N ALA A 33 -10.76 17.81 -16.81
CA ALA A 33 -10.40 19.20 -17.01
C ALA A 33 -9.82 19.96 -15.81
N LEU A 34 -8.54 19.73 -15.52
CA LEU A 34 -7.63 20.83 -15.20
C LEU A 34 -7.39 21.64 -16.49
N ARG A 35 -8.38 22.45 -16.85
CA ARG A 35 -8.27 23.52 -17.84
C ARG A 35 -8.75 24.81 -17.18
N TRP A 36 -7.86 25.81 -17.20
CA TRP A 36 -7.99 27.20 -16.72
C TRP A 36 -7.78 27.40 -15.21
N GLY A 37 -6.89 28.26 -14.75
CA GLY A 37 -5.96 29.22 -15.36
C GLY A 37 -5.11 29.78 -14.20
N ILE A 38 -3.88 30.24 -14.39
CA ILE A 38 -3.59 31.56 -14.93
C ILE A 38 -2.28 31.48 -15.70
N LEU A 39 -2.40 31.81 -16.98
CA LEU A 39 -1.33 32.06 -17.92
C LEU A 39 -0.76 33.45 -17.60
N HIS A 40 0.49 33.54 -17.16
CA HIS A 40 1.27 34.76 -17.33
C HIS A 40 2.05 34.68 -18.65
N VAL A 41 1.94 35.79 -19.38
CA VAL A 41 2.36 36.01 -20.75
C VAL A 41 3.86 35.86 -20.90
N GLY A 42 4.28 35.01 -21.84
CA GLY A 42 5.66 34.97 -22.34
C GLY A 42 6.09 33.55 -22.68
N GLN A 43 6.24 33.27 -23.98
CA GLN A 43 6.88 32.05 -24.52
C GLN A 43 5.99 30.80 -24.72
N ARG A 44 4.95 30.96 -25.55
CA ARG A 44 4.21 29.81 -26.15
C ARG A 44 4.97 29.03 -27.24
N LYS A 45 6.20 29.42 -27.61
CA LYS A 45 7.00 28.66 -28.59
C LYS A 45 7.87 27.57 -27.95
N ALA A 46 8.39 27.78 -26.74
CA ALA A 46 9.37 26.87 -26.15
C ALA A 46 8.80 25.51 -25.71
N VAL A 47 7.51 25.43 -25.37
CA VAL A 47 6.93 24.20 -24.80
C VAL A 47 6.49 23.20 -25.88
N ARG A 48 6.33 23.63 -27.14
CA ARG A 48 5.98 22.72 -28.23
C ARG A 48 7.20 22.00 -28.82
N GLU A 49 8.38 22.62 -28.79
CA GLU A 49 9.63 22.01 -29.28
C GLU A 49 10.24 20.99 -28.31
N LEU A 50 10.01 21.10 -27.00
CA LEU A 50 10.56 20.15 -26.02
C LEU A 50 9.84 18.80 -25.96
N ALA A 51 8.72 18.64 -26.67
CA ALA A 51 7.95 17.40 -26.68
C ALA A 51 8.35 16.44 -27.81
N GLU A 52 9.13 16.88 -28.80
CA GLU A 52 9.50 16.05 -29.97
C GLU A 52 10.93 15.48 -29.87
N ASP A 53 11.79 16.02 -29.01
CA ASP A 53 13.16 15.54 -28.81
C ASP A 53 13.35 14.88 -27.44
N GLY A 54 12.64 13.78 -27.16
CA GLY A 54 13.02 12.77 -26.14
C GLY A 54 13.46 13.29 -24.76
N GLY A 55 12.98 14.46 -24.35
CA GLY A 55 13.46 15.18 -23.17
C GLY A 55 12.94 14.53 -21.90
N GLU A 56 13.81 13.82 -21.20
CA GLU A 56 13.53 13.23 -19.90
C GLU A 56 13.19 14.36 -18.90
N ILE A 57 11.90 14.50 -18.57
CA ILE A 57 11.45 15.35 -17.48
C ILE A 57 11.87 14.65 -16.19
N LEU A 58 13.06 14.98 -15.69
CA LEU A 58 13.54 14.58 -14.38
C LEU A 58 12.71 15.29 -13.31
N ILE A 59 11.57 14.71 -12.97
CA ILE A 59 10.89 14.99 -11.70
C ILE A 59 11.81 14.43 -10.62
N ALA A 60 12.65 15.30 -10.04
CA ALA A 60 13.47 15.00 -8.87
C ALA A 60 12.55 14.66 -7.70
N GLY A 61 12.21 13.38 -7.59
CA GLY A 61 11.25 12.86 -6.66
C GLY A 61 10.75 11.52 -7.18
N SER A 62 11.53 10.47 -6.96
CA SER A 62 11.09 9.08 -7.12
C SER A 62 9.90 8.81 -6.20
N ILE A 63 8.69 9.19 -6.63
CA ILE A 63 7.46 8.75 -5.98
C ILE A 63 7.29 7.29 -6.39
N LYS A 64 7.89 6.41 -5.59
CA LYS A 64 7.64 4.97 -5.61
C LYS A 64 6.13 4.81 -5.43
N ARG A 65 5.38 4.61 -6.52
CA ARG A 65 3.93 4.33 -6.50
C ARG A 65 3.72 3.01 -5.76
N LYS A 66 3.65 3.06 -4.43
CA LYS A 66 3.15 1.97 -3.61
C LYS A 66 1.65 1.92 -3.90
N GLY A 67 1.21 0.85 -4.55
CA GLY A 67 -0.18 0.69 -5.02
C GLY A 67 -1.16 1.00 -3.90
N LYS A 68 -1.85 2.12 -4.01
CA LYS A 68 -2.93 2.52 -3.12
C LYS A 68 -4.21 1.85 -3.62
N LYS A 69 -4.52 0.65 -3.12
CA LYS A 69 -5.93 0.19 -3.10
C LYS A 69 -6.54 0.74 -1.82
N GLY A 70 -7.63 1.50 -1.94
CA GLY A 70 -8.32 2.18 -0.85
C GLY A 70 -9.05 1.25 0.10
N ASN A 71 -8.34 0.31 0.70
CA ASN A 71 -8.79 -0.57 1.76
C ASN A 71 -7.66 -0.61 2.80
N VAL A 72 -7.98 -0.62 4.10
CA VAL A 72 -6.97 -0.57 5.19
C VAL A 72 -5.85 -1.57 4.90
N ASP A 73 -4.60 -1.12 4.98
CA ASP A 73 -3.42 -1.95 4.72
C ASP A 73 -3.49 -3.23 5.56
N ALA A 74 -3.21 -4.39 4.97
CA ALA A 74 -3.36 -5.67 5.65
C ALA A 74 -2.55 -5.74 6.95
N ALA A 75 -1.38 -5.08 7.03
CA ALA A 75 -0.58 -5.03 8.25
C ALA A 75 -1.24 -4.16 9.32
N THR A 76 -1.82 -3.02 8.93
CA THR A 76 -2.60 -2.17 9.83
C THR A 76 -3.82 -2.93 10.36
N ARG A 77 -4.56 -3.60 9.49
CA ARG A 77 -5.73 -4.39 9.89
C ARG A 77 -5.36 -5.54 10.84
N ALA A 78 -4.27 -6.24 10.57
CA ALA A 78 -3.76 -7.28 11.46
C ALA A 78 -3.46 -6.72 12.86
N LYS A 79 -2.90 -5.52 12.94
CA LYS A 79 -2.60 -4.84 14.20
C LYS A 79 -3.86 -4.41 14.95
N GLU A 80 -4.86 -3.87 14.26
CA GLU A 80 -6.14 -3.50 14.88
C GLU A 80 -6.79 -4.69 15.59
N ILE A 81 -6.86 -5.85 14.93
CA ILE A 81 -7.45 -7.07 15.50
C ILE A 81 -6.56 -7.64 16.63
N HIS A 82 -5.24 -7.49 16.49
CA HIS A 82 -4.30 -7.87 17.54
C HIS A 82 -4.43 -6.99 18.80
N ASP A 83 -4.80 -5.72 18.64
CA ASP A 83 -4.94 -4.77 19.75
C ASP A 83 -6.21 -4.97 20.60
N LEU A 84 -7.15 -5.81 20.16
CA LEU A 84 -8.40 -6.13 20.87
C LEU A 84 -8.23 -7.10 22.04
N VAL A 85 -7.05 -7.71 22.20
CA VAL A 85 -6.77 -8.63 23.30
C VAL A 85 -5.85 -7.96 24.31
N PRO A 86 -5.89 -8.34 25.60
CA PRO A 86 -5.07 -7.70 26.62
C PRO A 86 -3.58 -7.95 26.35
N GLU A 87 -2.74 -7.03 26.82
CA GLU A 87 -1.29 -7.03 26.59
C GLU A 87 -0.58 -8.38 26.85
N PRO A 88 -0.90 -9.15 27.92
CA PRO A 88 -0.29 -10.46 28.14
C PRO A 88 -0.54 -11.44 26.99
N THR A 89 -1.72 -11.37 26.37
CA THR A 89 -2.12 -12.20 25.22
C THR A 89 -1.47 -11.69 23.94
N ARG A 90 -1.39 -10.37 23.73
CA ARG A 90 -0.75 -9.78 22.53
C ARG A 90 0.70 -10.22 22.36
N ARG A 91 1.44 -10.34 23.47
CA ARG A 91 2.86 -10.77 23.44
C ARG A 91 3.06 -12.22 22.98
N ARG A 92 2.03 -13.06 23.15
CA ARG A 92 2.09 -14.51 22.88
C ARG A 92 1.40 -14.92 21.58
N THR A 93 0.58 -14.05 21.02
CA THR A 93 -0.23 -14.32 19.84
C THR A 93 0.19 -13.42 18.69
N THR A 94 -0.03 -13.89 17.47
CA THR A 94 0.15 -13.11 16.24
C THR A 94 -1.12 -13.24 15.43
N ILE A 95 -1.56 -12.14 14.83
CA ILE A 95 -2.66 -12.14 13.87
C ILE A 95 -2.09 -11.91 12.49
N ALA A 96 -2.58 -12.63 11.49
CA ALA A 96 -2.26 -12.40 10.09
C ALA A 96 -3.53 -12.12 9.31
N VAL A 97 -3.40 -11.27 8.29
CA VAL A 97 -4.43 -10.94 7.32
C VAL A 97 -3.91 -11.32 5.95
N THR A 98 -4.58 -12.26 5.30
CA THR A 98 -4.32 -12.68 3.93
C THR A 98 -5.34 -12.01 3.02
N GLU A 99 -4.84 -11.21 2.07
CA GLU A 99 -5.65 -10.61 1.02
C GLU A 99 -5.77 -11.59 -0.15
N THR A 100 -6.97 -11.66 -0.72
CA THR A 100 -7.25 -12.50 -1.89
C THR A 100 -7.70 -11.64 -3.07
N LYS A 101 -7.58 -12.18 -4.29
CA LYS A 101 -7.93 -11.49 -5.54
C LYS A 101 -9.42 -11.19 -5.62
N GLU A 102 -10.24 -12.03 -5.00
CA GLU A 102 -11.69 -11.99 -4.95
C GLU A 102 -12.20 -10.85 -4.03
N GLY A 103 -11.31 -10.22 -3.26
CA GLY A 103 -11.64 -9.15 -2.31
C GLY A 103 -11.99 -9.64 -0.92
N THR A 104 -12.08 -10.97 -0.72
CA THR A 104 -12.22 -11.59 0.60
C THR A 104 -10.90 -11.52 1.35
N ARG A 105 -10.97 -11.23 2.65
CA ARG A 105 -9.79 -11.25 3.53
C ARG A 105 -9.90 -12.39 4.51
N ILE A 106 -8.79 -13.06 4.76
CA ILE A 106 -8.74 -14.12 5.75
C ILE A 106 -7.94 -13.63 6.93
N VAL A 107 -8.55 -13.68 8.10
CA VAL A 107 -7.93 -13.28 9.36
C VAL A 107 -7.65 -14.54 10.17
N SER A 108 -6.37 -14.80 10.42
CA SER A 108 -5.91 -15.98 11.13
C SER A 108 -5.09 -15.61 12.37
N SER A 109 -5.05 -16.52 13.33
CA SER A 109 -4.24 -16.42 14.54
C SER A 109 -3.11 -17.43 14.53
N SER A 110 -2.07 -17.17 15.32
CA SER A 110 -1.07 -18.18 15.70
C SER A 110 -1.64 -19.20 16.70
N GLU A 111 -2.81 -18.93 17.28
CA GLU A 111 -3.62 -19.91 18.00
C GLU A 111 -4.54 -20.65 17.02
N ARG A 112 -5.17 -21.73 17.49
CA ARG A 112 -6.05 -22.56 16.64
C ARG A 112 -7.17 -21.78 15.95
N SER A 113 -7.69 -20.74 16.61
CA SER A 113 -8.78 -19.91 16.14
C SER A 113 -8.64 -18.49 16.71
N LEU A 114 -9.39 -17.55 16.17
CA LEU A 114 -9.52 -16.22 16.76
C LEU A 114 -10.25 -16.31 18.10
N ARG A 115 -9.94 -15.38 19.00
CA ARG A 115 -10.66 -15.24 20.27
C ARG A 115 -12.02 -14.58 20.03
N PRO A 116 -13.00 -14.75 20.94
CA PRO A 116 -14.34 -14.19 20.75
C PRO A 116 -14.36 -12.68 20.44
N SER A 117 -13.51 -11.89 21.11
CA SER A 117 -13.40 -10.44 20.86
C SER A 117 -12.87 -10.11 19.47
N GLN A 118 -11.95 -10.93 18.95
CA GLN A 118 -11.35 -10.74 17.63
C GLN A 118 -12.32 -11.17 16.53
N ARG A 119 -13.01 -12.30 16.73
CA ARG A 119 -14.05 -12.78 15.81
C ARG A 119 -15.22 -11.80 15.69
N ALA A 120 -15.64 -11.22 16.81
CA ALA A 120 -16.70 -10.21 16.83
C ALA A 120 -16.31 -8.91 16.11
N ALA A 121 -15.01 -8.64 15.95
CA ALA A 121 -14.51 -7.45 15.27
C ALA A 121 -14.22 -7.66 13.77
N LEU A 122 -14.50 -8.85 13.23
CA LEU A 122 -14.37 -9.12 11.80
C LEU A 122 -15.39 -8.29 11.01
N HIS A 123 -14.93 -7.69 9.92
CA HIS A 123 -15.78 -6.95 9.00
C HIS A 123 -16.47 -7.88 8.00
N GLN A 124 -17.48 -7.35 7.31
CA GLN A 124 -18.11 -8.05 6.21
C GLN A 124 -17.09 -8.34 5.10
N GLY A 125 -17.02 -9.60 4.67
CA GLY A 125 -16.01 -10.06 3.71
C GLY A 125 -14.67 -10.50 4.35
N GLU A 126 -14.56 -10.45 5.69
CA GLU A 126 -13.49 -11.11 6.43
C GLU A 126 -13.94 -12.49 6.90
N ILE A 127 -13.09 -13.50 6.71
CA ILE A 127 -13.32 -14.88 7.12
C ILE A 127 -12.25 -15.29 8.14
N GLU A 128 -12.67 -15.99 9.20
CA GLU A 128 -11.74 -16.54 10.17
C GLU A 128 -10.98 -17.74 9.59
N GLY A 129 -9.64 -17.70 9.66
CA GLY A 129 -8.78 -18.84 9.41
C GLY A 129 -8.63 -19.69 10.66
N ILE A 130 -9.04 -20.96 10.58
CA ILE A 130 -8.96 -21.93 11.68
C ILE A 130 -7.93 -22.99 11.31
N GLY A 131 -6.91 -23.18 12.13
CA GLY A 131 -5.88 -24.16 11.84
C GLY A 131 -4.77 -24.20 12.88
N LEU A 132 -3.98 -25.27 12.85
CA LEU A 132 -2.82 -25.44 13.71
C LEU A 132 -1.58 -24.93 12.97
N GLY A 133 -0.90 -23.92 13.51
CA GLY A 133 0.35 -23.42 12.92
C GLY A 133 0.56 -21.93 13.12
N HIS A 134 1.43 -21.36 12.28
CA HIS A 134 1.65 -19.92 12.23
C HIS A 134 0.46 -19.21 11.59
N ALA A 135 0.19 -17.99 12.03
CA ALA A 135 -0.94 -17.21 11.52
C ALA A 135 -0.86 -17.07 9.99
N GLU A 136 0.32 -16.80 9.44
CA GLU A 136 0.53 -16.61 8.01
C GLU A 136 0.19 -17.88 7.20
N THR A 137 0.64 -19.04 7.67
CA THR A 137 0.41 -20.32 6.98
C THR A 137 -1.04 -20.78 7.12
N THR A 138 -1.67 -20.54 8.27
CA THR A 138 -3.08 -20.87 8.49
C THR A 138 -4.00 -20.05 7.58
N GLY A 139 -3.71 -18.74 7.42
CA GLY A 139 -4.48 -17.88 6.52
C GLY A 139 -4.35 -18.33 5.06
N LEU A 140 -3.15 -18.72 4.66
CA LEU A 140 -2.85 -19.23 3.33
C LEU A 140 -3.54 -20.58 3.04
N ALA A 141 -3.47 -21.52 3.98
CA ALA A 141 -4.15 -22.81 3.88
C ALA A 141 -5.67 -22.64 3.79
N THR A 142 -6.25 -21.79 4.65
CA THR A 142 -7.68 -21.48 4.62
C THR A 142 -8.08 -20.85 3.27
N ALA A 143 -7.26 -19.96 2.70
CA ALA A 143 -7.53 -19.38 1.38
C ALA A 143 -7.67 -20.45 0.31
N ARG A 144 -6.76 -21.44 0.32
CA ARG A 144 -6.78 -22.55 -0.61
C ARG A 144 -7.97 -23.48 -0.42
N GLU A 145 -8.31 -23.79 0.82
CA GLU A 145 -9.47 -24.62 1.14
C GLU A 145 -10.77 -23.99 0.65
N LEU A 146 -10.86 -22.66 0.70
CA LEU A 146 -11.99 -21.89 0.18
C LEU A 146 -11.93 -21.63 -1.34
N GLY A 147 -10.89 -22.11 -2.03
CA GLY A 147 -10.70 -21.88 -3.46
C GLY A 147 -10.42 -20.41 -3.83
N LEU A 148 -9.96 -19.60 -2.86
CA LEU A 148 -9.60 -18.19 -3.06
C LEU A 148 -8.15 -18.06 -3.51
N THR A 149 -7.85 -16.97 -4.22
CA THR A 149 -6.49 -16.71 -4.74
C THR A 149 -5.76 -15.73 -3.83
N PRO A 150 -4.87 -16.18 -2.93
CA PRO A 150 -4.12 -15.28 -2.05
C PRO A 150 -3.15 -14.40 -2.87
N THR A 151 -3.19 -13.09 -2.66
CA THR A 151 -2.32 -12.12 -3.34
C THR A 151 -1.23 -11.58 -2.42
N GLY A 152 -1.53 -11.43 -1.13
CA GLY A 152 -0.59 -10.94 -0.14
C GLY A 152 -0.98 -11.37 1.26
N THR A 153 -0.01 -11.46 2.16
CA THR A 153 -0.24 -11.73 3.59
C THR A 153 0.58 -10.78 4.43
N ALA A 154 -0.05 -10.21 5.45
CA ALA A 154 0.59 -9.37 6.44
C ALA A 154 0.33 -9.92 7.84
N ALA A 155 1.33 -9.84 8.72
CA ALA A 155 1.19 -10.18 10.13
C ALA A 155 1.29 -8.93 11.03
N SER A 156 0.66 -8.98 12.21
CA SER A 156 0.72 -7.93 13.24
C SER A 156 2.12 -7.78 13.86
N ARG A 157 2.95 -8.81 13.70
CA ARG A 157 4.35 -8.89 14.15
C ARG A 157 5.24 -9.25 12.95
N PRO A 158 6.57 -9.02 13.03
CA PRO A 158 7.47 -9.37 11.95
C PRO A 158 7.33 -10.85 11.52
N THR A 159 7.19 -11.07 10.21
CA THR A 159 6.94 -12.38 9.63
C THR A 159 8.18 -13.26 9.74
N CYS A 160 7.98 -14.53 10.09
CA CYS A 160 9.07 -15.48 10.25
C CYS A 160 9.71 -15.85 8.89
N GLY A 161 11.03 -16.12 8.84
CA GLY A 161 11.72 -16.46 7.59
C GLY A 161 11.15 -17.69 6.86
N ASN A 162 10.71 -18.70 7.62
CA ASN A 162 10.06 -19.89 7.06
C ASN A 162 8.68 -19.56 6.47
N CYS A 163 7.93 -18.68 7.14
CA CYS A 163 6.62 -18.19 6.71
C CYS A 163 6.76 -17.41 5.40
N ALA A 164 7.72 -16.49 5.32
CA ALA A 164 8.00 -15.72 4.13
C ALA A 164 8.46 -16.59 2.94
N SER A 165 9.29 -17.60 3.20
CA SER A 165 9.69 -18.57 2.18
C SER A 165 8.48 -19.36 1.65
N SER A 166 7.58 -19.77 2.53
CA SER A 166 6.35 -20.50 2.16
C SER A 166 5.43 -19.61 1.32
N LEU A 167 5.21 -18.36 1.72
CA LEU A 167 4.43 -17.39 0.95
C LEU A 167 5.03 -17.15 -0.44
N LYS A 168 6.36 -16.98 -0.52
CA LYS A 168 7.06 -16.76 -1.78
C LYS A 168 6.99 -17.96 -2.72
N ALA A 169 7.10 -19.18 -2.19
CA ALA A 169 6.96 -20.41 -2.98
C ALA A 169 5.58 -20.52 -3.63
N GLU A 170 4.56 -19.93 -3.01
CA GLU A 170 3.19 -19.89 -3.50
C GLU A 170 2.87 -18.65 -4.33
N GLY A 171 3.85 -17.78 -4.58
CA GLY A 171 3.66 -16.53 -5.32
C GLY A 171 2.93 -15.43 -4.54
N VAL A 172 2.77 -15.58 -3.22
CA VAL A 172 2.09 -14.62 -2.34
C VAL A 172 3.08 -13.60 -1.81
N GLN A 173 2.73 -12.31 -1.89
CA GLN A 173 3.58 -11.24 -1.40
C GLN A 173 3.54 -11.14 0.13
N THR A 174 4.71 -11.06 0.76
CA THR A 174 4.78 -10.71 2.19
C THR A 174 4.68 -9.19 2.32
N LEU A 175 3.60 -8.71 2.94
CA LEU A 175 3.30 -7.29 3.08
C LEU A 175 3.84 -6.70 4.40
N SER A 176 4.14 -7.55 5.38
CA SER A 176 4.76 -7.19 6.66
C SER A 176 6.30 -7.26 6.61
N PRO A 177 7.01 -6.53 7.49
CA PRO A 177 8.46 -6.65 7.63
C PRO A 177 8.86 -8.07 8.06
N LEU A 178 10.02 -8.51 7.60
CA LEU A 178 10.62 -9.79 7.99
C LEU A 178 11.31 -9.66 9.36
N ARG A 179 11.27 -10.76 10.12
CA ARG A 179 11.98 -10.91 11.38
C ARG A 179 13.45 -11.23 11.21
#